data_AF-A0A6N7BAV8-F1
#
_entry.id   AF-A0A6N7BAV8-F1
#
_cell.length_a   1.000
_cell.length_b   1.000
_cell.length_c   1.000
_cell.angle_alpha   90.00
_cell.angle_beta   90.00
_cell.angle_gamma   90.00
#
_symmetry.space_group_name_H-M   'P 1'
#
loop_
_entity.id
_entity.type
_entity.pdbx_description
1 polymer ?
#
loop_
_entity_poly.entity_id
_entity_poly.type
_entity_poly.pdbx_seq_one_letter_code
_entity_poly.pdbx_strand_id
1 'polypeptide(L)'
;MLIKLTTIFSWLLPRLLYPFVLIFVGFNWQFLRDIRQNKVIASMGFWLVFVPLAAKVMHEVTDVATIELAGQVIKLNLTLPFSWQSLFFAALLFSAGNLFVSILCPRIVLEHKDFGSFESSGKTEAHLREYDEQFDALNEQERERLLHLAGVKIQRHPEIDLRNKFWKAYAVQNVSSHFLRWTCSVFYAAGFLLLGEILYKQILWVMSSTSLNSYLHQLVFWPILGWLAKWL
;
A
#
# COMPACT_ATOMS: atom_id res chain seq x y z
N MET A 1 -26.97 -31.51 -8.62
CA MET A 1 -26.88 -30.54 -7.51
C MET A 1 -25.79 -29.47 -7.72
N LEU A 2 -24.70 -29.75 -8.44
CA LEU A 2 -23.62 -28.78 -8.75
C LEU A 2 -24.00 -27.60 -9.67
N ILE A 3 -25.04 -27.74 -10.53
CA ILE A 3 -25.43 -26.70 -11.50
C ILE A 3 -26.16 -25.48 -10.85
N LYS A 4 -26.67 -25.63 -9.62
CA LYS A 4 -27.36 -24.52 -8.92
C LYS A 4 -26.41 -23.58 -8.15
N LEU A 5 -25.18 -24.00 -7.83
CA LEU A 5 -24.22 -23.14 -7.13
C LEU A 5 -23.54 -22.13 -8.05
N THR A 6 -23.31 -22.47 -9.32
CA THR A 6 -22.63 -21.57 -10.28
C THR A 6 -23.49 -20.37 -10.68
N THR A 7 -24.81 -20.54 -10.80
CA THR A 7 -25.76 -19.46 -11.11
C THR A 7 -25.95 -18.50 -9.94
N ILE A 8 -25.93 -19.00 -8.69
CA ILE A 8 -26.00 -18.14 -7.50
C ILE A 8 -24.71 -17.32 -7.34
N PHE A 9 -23.55 -17.94 -7.57
CA PHE A 9 -22.25 -17.25 -7.48
C PHE A 9 -22.11 -16.15 -8.55
N SER A 10 -22.57 -16.41 -9.79
CA SER A 10 -22.59 -15.43 -10.89
C SER A 10 -23.44 -14.18 -10.60
N TRP A 11 -24.50 -14.29 -9.80
CA TRP A 11 -25.39 -13.16 -9.48
C TRP A 11 -25.01 -12.43 -8.18
N LEU A 12 -24.41 -13.12 -7.21
CA LEU A 12 -23.97 -12.51 -5.96
C LEU A 12 -22.66 -11.74 -6.10
N LEU A 13 -21.68 -12.26 -6.86
CA LEU A 13 -20.35 -11.64 -6.98
C LEU A 13 -20.39 -10.16 -7.41
N PRO A 14 -21.16 -9.77 -8.45
CA PRO A 14 -21.18 -8.39 -8.90
C PRO A 14 -21.79 -7.45 -7.86
N ARG A 15 -22.81 -7.90 -7.12
CA ARG A 15 -23.52 -7.09 -6.10
C ARG A 15 -22.70 -6.91 -4.82
N LEU A 16 -21.94 -7.92 -4.42
CA LEU A 16 -21.06 -7.86 -3.25
C LEU A 16 -19.77 -7.08 -3.55
N LEU A 17 -19.26 -7.16 -4.78
CA LEU A 17 -18.08 -6.42 -5.21
C LEU A 17 -18.38 -4.96 -5.56
N TYR A 18 -19.61 -4.60 -5.97
CA TYR A 18 -19.98 -3.24 -6.35
C TYR A 18 -19.62 -2.14 -5.32
N PRO A 19 -19.93 -2.28 -4.02
CA PRO A 19 -19.55 -1.27 -3.02
C PRO A 19 -18.04 -1.18 -2.83
N PHE A 20 -17.31 -2.29 -2.95
CA PHE A 20 -15.85 -2.27 -2.91
C PHE A 20 -15.25 -1.62 -4.15
N VAL A 21 -15.80 -1.91 -5.34
CA VAL A 21 -15.39 -1.27 -6.60
C VAL A 21 -15.60 0.24 -6.51
N LEU A 22 -16.72 0.71 -5.94
CA LEU A 22 -16.99 2.14 -5.74
C LEU A 22 -16.00 2.85 -4.80
N ILE A 23 -15.50 2.18 -3.76
CA ILE A 23 -14.47 2.75 -2.88
C ILE A 23 -13.16 2.95 -3.66
N PHE A 24 -12.82 2.03 -4.58
CA PHE A 24 -11.61 2.13 -5.39
C PHE A 24 -11.74 3.05 -6.62
N VAL A 25 -12.95 3.32 -7.09
CA VAL A 25 -13.26 4.28 -8.19
C VAL A 25 -12.82 5.71 -7.85
N GLY A 26 -12.73 6.05 -6.56
CA GLY A 26 -12.36 7.39 -6.09
C GLY A 26 -10.86 7.70 -6.05
N PHE A 27 -9.97 6.75 -6.36
CA PHE A 27 -8.53 7.00 -6.30
C PHE A 27 -7.99 7.60 -7.60
N ASN A 28 -7.41 8.79 -7.48
CA ASN A 28 -6.79 9.51 -8.60
C ASN A 28 -5.34 9.02 -8.79
N TRP A 29 -4.76 9.23 -9.97
CA TRP A 29 -3.35 8.87 -10.23
C TRP A 29 -2.38 9.54 -9.24
N GLN A 30 -2.68 10.75 -8.81
CA GLN A 30 -1.95 11.48 -7.78
C GLN A 30 -1.88 10.68 -6.47
N PHE A 31 -3.01 10.13 -6.01
CA PHE A 31 -3.03 9.35 -4.77
C PHE A 31 -2.19 8.06 -4.91
N LEU A 32 -2.30 7.36 -6.04
CA LEU A 32 -1.50 6.17 -6.32
C LEU A 32 0.01 6.48 -6.40
N ARG A 33 0.38 7.61 -6.99
CA ARG A 33 1.76 8.11 -6.99
C ARG A 33 2.23 8.42 -5.58
N ASP A 34 1.41 9.08 -4.77
CA ASP A 34 1.76 9.44 -3.40
C ASP A 34 1.94 8.19 -2.52
N ILE A 35 1.13 7.14 -2.73
CA ILE A 35 1.34 5.80 -2.13
C ILE A 35 2.70 5.23 -2.56
N ARG A 36 3.00 5.19 -3.87
CA ARG A 36 4.28 4.69 -4.38
C ARG A 36 5.48 5.40 -3.75
N GLN A 37 5.38 6.72 -3.57
CA GLN A 37 6.44 7.55 -2.99
C GLN A 37 6.59 7.39 -1.47
N ASN A 38 5.66 6.69 -0.80
CA ASN A 38 5.79 6.39 0.62
C ASN A 38 7.03 5.51 0.87
N LYS A 39 7.91 5.94 1.78
CA LYS A 39 9.18 5.26 2.08
C LYS A 39 9.00 3.79 2.48
N VAL A 40 7.93 3.46 3.21
CA VAL A 40 7.65 2.07 3.62
C VAL A 40 7.35 1.21 2.40
N ILE A 41 6.50 1.71 1.50
CA ILE A 41 6.07 0.98 0.30
C ILE A 41 7.18 0.92 -0.74
N ALA A 42 7.95 2.00 -0.90
CA ALA A 42 9.14 2.01 -1.74
C ALA A 42 10.19 0.99 -1.26
N SER A 43 10.33 0.80 0.05
CA SER A 43 11.25 -0.21 0.62
C SER A 43 10.84 -1.65 0.34
N MET A 44 9.58 -1.91 -0.02
CA MET A 44 9.07 -3.28 -0.27
C MET A 44 9.77 -3.99 -1.43
N GLY A 45 10.32 -3.24 -2.40
CA GLY A 45 11.14 -3.81 -3.46
C GLY A 45 12.43 -4.47 -2.93
N PHE A 46 13.05 -3.88 -1.91
CA PHE A 46 14.20 -4.48 -1.23
C PHE A 46 13.80 -5.77 -0.50
N TRP A 47 12.65 -5.75 0.19
CA TRP A 47 12.13 -6.93 0.91
C TRP A 47 11.84 -8.12 -0.01
N LEU A 48 11.46 -7.89 -1.27
CA LEU A 48 11.24 -8.96 -2.26
C LEU A 48 12.49 -9.81 -2.48
N VAL A 49 13.68 -9.22 -2.43
CA VAL A 49 14.97 -9.91 -2.57
C VAL A 49 15.49 -10.40 -1.21
N PHE A 50 15.34 -9.57 -0.17
CA PHE A 50 15.87 -9.88 1.15
C PHE A 50 15.15 -11.07 1.82
N VAL A 51 13.82 -11.13 1.75
CA VAL A 51 13.00 -12.18 2.39
C VAL A 51 13.39 -13.60 1.96
N PRO A 52 13.48 -13.96 0.66
CA PRO A 52 13.86 -15.31 0.26
C PRO A 52 15.29 -15.67 0.68
N LEU A 53 16.21 -14.69 0.70
CA LEU A 53 17.57 -14.90 1.18
C LEU A 53 17.59 -15.19 2.69
N ALA A 54 16.90 -14.36 3.49
CA ALA A 54 16.78 -14.55 4.93
C ALA A 54 16.09 -15.88 5.26
N ALA A 55 15.02 -16.23 4.55
CA ALA A 55 14.33 -17.51 4.73
C ALA A 55 15.24 -18.71 4.46
N LYS A 56 16.09 -18.63 3.43
CA LYS A 56 17.06 -19.69 3.12
C LYS A 56 18.10 -19.87 4.22
N VAL A 57 18.64 -18.77 4.76
CA VAL A 57 19.60 -18.81 5.88
C VAL A 57 18.95 -19.37 7.16
N MET A 58 17.70 -18.97 7.44
CA MET A 58 17.00 -19.41 8.64
C MET A 58 16.54 -20.87 8.58
N HIS A 59 16.28 -21.43 7.39
CA HIS A 59 15.91 -22.84 7.23
C HIS A 59 17.01 -23.81 7.68
N GLU A 60 18.28 -23.37 7.72
CA GLU A 60 19.38 -24.18 8.23
C GLU A 60 19.46 -24.19 9.76
N VAL A 61 18.78 -23.25 10.43
CA VAL A 61 18.73 -23.15 11.88
C VAL A 61 17.55 -23.98 12.39
N THR A 62 17.82 -25.02 13.17
CA THR A 62 16.77 -25.86 13.78
C THR A 62 15.82 -25.03 14.64
N ASP A 63 14.52 -25.33 14.59
CA ASP A 63 13.44 -24.60 15.28
C ASP A 63 13.64 -24.42 16.79
N VAL A 64 14.45 -25.29 17.39
CA VAL A 64 14.80 -25.27 18.81
C VAL A 64 16.32 -25.16 18.95
N ALA A 65 16.80 -23.98 19.34
CA ALA A 65 18.18 -23.81 19.76
C ALA A 65 18.30 -24.28 21.22
N THR A 66 19.00 -25.39 21.45
CA THR A 66 19.37 -25.86 22.79
C THR A 66 20.70 -25.22 23.19
N ILE A 67 20.65 -24.22 24.06
CA ILE A 67 21.85 -23.61 24.62
C ILE A 67 22.05 -24.20 26.02
N GLU A 68 23.20 -24.83 26.26
CA GLU A 68 23.60 -25.27 27.58
C GLU A 68 24.38 -24.15 28.27
N LEU A 69 23.72 -23.42 29.16
CA LEU A 69 24.36 -22.43 30.02
C LEU A 69 24.38 -22.98 31.45
N ALA A 70 25.57 -23.10 32.04
CA ALA A 70 25.74 -23.56 33.44
C ALA A 70 25.06 -24.92 33.75
N GLY A 71 25.02 -25.84 32.79
CA GLY A 71 24.41 -27.16 32.94
C GLY A 71 22.88 -27.18 32.84
N GLN A 72 22.23 -26.04 32.57
CA GLN A 72 20.81 -25.98 32.24
C GLN A 72 20.61 -25.89 30.73
N VAL A 73 19.80 -26.82 30.19
CA VAL A 73 19.41 -26.83 28.77
C VAL A 73 18.25 -25.85 28.58
N ILE A 74 18.53 -24.65 28.07
CA ILE A 74 17.50 -23.68 27.71
C ILE A 74 17.08 -23.97 26.26
N LYS A 75 15.80 -24.36 26.08
CA LYS A 75 15.20 -24.54 24.76
C LYS A 75 14.58 -23.22 24.30
N LEU A 76 15.26 -22.51 23.40
CA LEU A 76 14.70 -21.33 22.76
C LEU A 76 13.90 -21.78 21.53
N ASN A 77 12.58 -21.56 21.58
CA ASN A 77 11.73 -21.78 20.42
C ASN A 77 11.83 -20.55 19.50
N LEU A 78 12.43 -20.74 18.33
CA LEU A 78 12.66 -19.67 17.36
C LEU A 78 11.51 -19.51 16.35
N THR A 79 10.35 -20.13 16.59
CA THR A 79 9.16 -19.90 15.76
C THR A 79 8.72 -18.43 15.85
N LEU A 80 8.96 -17.70 14.77
CA LEU A 80 8.48 -16.33 14.59
C LEU A 80 6.95 -16.32 14.49
N PRO A 81 6.28 -15.29 15.05
CA PRO A 81 4.83 -15.21 15.07
C PRO A 81 4.22 -14.79 13.71
N PHE A 82 5.05 -14.56 12.69
CA PHE A 82 4.62 -14.20 11.35
C PHE A 82 5.17 -15.16 10.30
N SER A 83 4.40 -15.35 9.23
CA SER A 83 4.84 -16.16 8.09
C SER A 83 5.69 -15.31 7.14
N TRP A 84 6.91 -15.78 6.88
CA TRP A 84 7.79 -15.22 5.85
C TRP A 84 7.12 -15.18 4.47
N GLN A 85 6.22 -16.13 4.20
CA GLN A 85 5.47 -16.20 2.94
C GLN A 85 4.51 -15.00 2.82
N SER A 86 3.78 -14.65 3.88
CA SER A 86 2.88 -13.49 3.88
C SER A 86 3.66 -12.19 3.65
N LEU A 87 4.84 -12.05 4.27
CA LEU A 87 5.69 -10.88 4.08
C LEU A 87 6.20 -10.79 2.64
N PHE A 88 6.62 -11.93 2.06
CA PHE A 88 7.03 -12.00 0.67
C PHE A 88 5.89 -11.62 -0.29
N PHE A 89 4.68 -12.15 -0.09
CA PHE A 89 3.53 -11.81 -0.93
C PHE A 89 3.12 -10.34 -0.80
N ALA A 90 3.18 -9.77 0.40
CA ALA A 90 2.94 -8.34 0.59
C ALA A 90 3.98 -7.52 -0.20
N ALA A 91 5.26 -7.86 -0.07
CA ALA A 91 6.34 -7.19 -0.79
C ALA A 91 6.20 -7.31 -2.33
N LEU A 92 5.79 -8.49 -2.81
CA LEU A 92 5.50 -8.76 -4.22
C LEU A 92 4.37 -7.89 -4.74
N LEU A 93 3.24 -7.82 -4.01
CA LEU A 93 2.08 -7.01 -4.40
C LEU A 93 2.40 -5.52 -4.42
N PHE A 94 3.11 -5.01 -3.42
CA PHE A 94 3.57 -3.61 -3.40
C PHE A 94 4.54 -3.31 -4.55
N SER A 95 5.45 -4.23 -4.84
CA SER A 95 6.41 -4.07 -5.95
C SER A 95 5.70 -4.10 -7.31
N ALA A 96 4.73 -4.99 -7.49
CA ALA A 96 3.90 -5.04 -8.68
C ALA A 96 3.05 -3.76 -8.82
N GLY A 97 2.42 -3.28 -7.75
CA GLY A 97 1.71 -2.01 -7.72
C GLY A 97 2.59 -0.83 -8.10
N ASN A 98 3.81 -0.75 -7.53
CA ASN A 98 4.80 0.28 -7.88
C ASN A 98 5.21 0.21 -9.35
N LEU A 99 5.39 -1.00 -9.90
CA LEU A 99 5.72 -1.21 -11.30
C LEU A 99 4.57 -0.75 -12.20
N PHE A 100 3.33 -1.14 -11.90
CA PHE A 100 2.16 -0.73 -12.65
C PHE A 100 1.94 0.77 -12.62
N VAL A 101 2.07 1.43 -11.46
CA VAL A 101 2.01 2.90 -11.39
C VAL A 101 3.12 3.53 -12.23
N SER A 102 4.33 2.96 -12.25
CA SER A 102 5.44 3.53 -13.04
C SER A 102 5.22 3.43 -14.55
N ILE A 103 4.53 2.38 -15.02
CA ILE A 103 4.28 2.14 -16.45
C ILE A 103 2.99 2.83 -16.91
N LEU A 104 1.94 2.81 -16.08
CA LEU A 104 0.58 3.19 -16.47
C LEU A 104 0.18 4.61 -16.06
N CYS A 105 0.86 5.21 -15.07
CA CYS A 105 0.54 6.56 -14.63
C CYS A 105 0.94 7.59 -15.70
N PRO A 106 0.07 8.53 -16.07
CA PRO A 106 0.41 9.59 -17.01
C PRO A 106 1.64 10.38 -16.56
N ARG A 107 2.55 10.63 -17.51
CA ARG A 107 3.86 11.24 -17.22
C ARG A 107 3.75 12.58 -16.49
N ILE A 108 2.79 13.44 -16.84
CA ILE A 108 2.59 14.73 -16.17
C ILE A 108 2.26 14.56 -14.68
N VAL A 109 1.47 13.55 -14.31
CA VAL A 109 1.12 13.26 -12.92
C VAL A 109 2.29 12.59 -12.21
N LEU A 110 3.00 11.69 -12.89
CA LEU A 110 4.14 10.97 -12.34
C LEU A 110 5.33 11.89 -12.02
N GLU A 111 5.65 12.80 -12.94
CA GLU A 111 6.84 13.66 -12.89
C GLU A 111 6.65 14.92 -12.04
N HIS A 112 5.43 15.47 -11.96
CA HIS A 112 5.18 16.76 -11.30
C HIS A 112 4.09 16.67 -10.24
N LYS A 113 4.36 17.20 -9.05
CA LYS A 113 3.36 17.28 -7.98
C LYS A 113 2.42 18.48 -8.14
N ASP A 114 2.96 19.58 -8.61
CA ASP A 114 2.28 20.87 -8.75
C ASP A 114 2.95 21.68 -9.88
N PHE A 115 2.37 22.84 -10.17
CA PHE A 115 2.90 23.75 -11.19
C PHE A 115 4.31 24.27 -10.86
N GLY A 116 4.65 24.44 -9.58
CA GLY A 116 5.99 24.90 -9.17
C GLY A 116 7.08 23.87 -9.50
N SER A 117 6.79 22.57 -9.34
CA SER A 117 7.64 21.47 -9.78
C SER A 117 7.85 21.47 -11.30
N PHE A 118 6.80 21.79 -12.07
CA PHE A 118 6.87 21.88 -13.52
C PHE A 118 7.74 23.06 -13.97
N GLU A 119 7.52 24.24 -13.39
CA GLU A 119 8.25 25.47 -13.69
C GLU A 119 9.72 25.39 -13.25
N SER A 120 10.00 24.88 -12.05
CA SER A 120 11.38 24.68 -11.56
C SER A 120 12.17 23.65 -12.35
N SER A 121 11.49 22.74 -13.05
CA SER A 121 12.11 21.81 -14.01
C SER A 121 12.48 22.46 -15.35
N GLY A 122 12.22 23.76 -15.53
CA GLY A 122 12.50 24.50 -16.77
C GLY A 122 11.61 24.11 -17.94
N LYS A 123 10.45 23.49 -17.69
CA LYS A 123 9.55 23.03 -18.75
C LYS A 123 8.67 24.17 -19.26
N THR A 124 8.50 24.22 -20.58
CA THR A 124 7.76 25.26 -21.31
C THR A 124 6.42 24.74 -21.82
N GLU A 125 5.62 25.62 -22.45
CA GLU A 125 4.36 25.22 -23.11
C GLU A 125 4.54 24.08 -24.12
N ALA A 126 5.68 24.02 -24.81
CA ALA A 126 5.96 22.94 -25.76
C ALA A 126 5.89 21.55 -25.09
N HIS A 127 6.41 21.42 -23.87
CA HIS A 127 6.36 20.17 -23.11
C HIS A 127 4.96 19.84 -22.61
N LEU A 128 4.10 20.84 -22.38
CA LEU A 128 2.69 20.59 -22.07
C LEU A 128 1.96 19.98 -23.25
N ARG A 129 2.27 20.44 -24.47
CA ARG A 129 1.67 19.88 -25.69
C ARG A 129 2.01 18.40 -25.86
N GLU A 130 3.23 17.99 -25.52
CA GLU A 130 3.61 16.57 -25.54
C GLU A 130 2.76 15.70 -24.59
N TYR A 131 2.33 16.26 -23.44
CA TYR A 131 1.41 15.55 -22.55
C TYR A 131 -0.05 15.56 -23.05
N ASP A 132 -0.42 16.57 -23.83
CA ASP A 132 -1.75 16.74 -24.41
C ASP A 132 -1.96 15.97 -25.71
N GLU A 133 -0.91 15.56 -26.45
CA GLU A 133 -1.06 14.78 -27.69
C GLU A 133 -1.90 13.50 -27.50
N GLN A 134 -1.77 12.85 -26.34
CA GLN A 134 -2.59 11.69 -25.98
C GLN A 134 -4.05 12.05 -25.69
N PHE A 135 -4.29 13.27 -25.20
CA PHE A 135 -5.62 13.79 -24.91
C PHE A 135 -6.33 14.30 -26.18
N ASP A 136 -5.60 14.92 -27.09
CA ASP A 136 -6.11 15.39 -28.38
C ASP A 136 -6.52 14.24 -29.31
N ALA A 137 -5.93 13.05 -29.10
CA ALA A 137 -6.34 11.82 -29.79
C ALA A 137 -7.69 11.25 -29.32
N LEU A 138 -8.27 11.76 -28.22
CA LEU A 138 -9.57 11.31 -27.72
C LEU A 138 -10.73 11.94 -28.49
N ASN A 139 -11.82 11.19 -28.65
CA ASN A 139 -13.05 11.72 -29.20
C ASN A 139 -13.62 12.84 -28.31
N GLU A 140 -14.26 13.86 -28.90
CA GLU A 140 -14.78 15.04 -28.17
C GLU A 140 -15.69 14.64 -27.00
N GLN A 141 -16.53 13.62 -27.18
CA GLN A 141 -17.41 13.13 -26.12
C GLN A 141 -16.64 12.60 -24.90
N GLU A 142 -15.54 11.87 -25.11
CA GLU A 142 -14.71 11.36 -24.02
C GLU A 142 -13.94 12.50 -23.35
N ARG A 143 -13.50 13.47 -24.16
CA ARG A 143 -12.86 14.69 -23.70
C ARG A 143 -13.74 15.47 -22.73
N GLU A 144 -15.00 15.71 -23.10
CA GLU A 144 -15.98 16.39 -22.26
C GLU A 144 -16.29 15.61 -20.98
N ARG A 145 -16.42 14.28 -21.06
CA ARG A 145 -16.60 13.42 -19.89
C ARG A 145 -15.44 13.55 -18.91
N LEU A 146 -14.20 13.47 -19.38
CA LEU A 146 -13.01 13.61 -18.52
C LEU A 146 -12.92 14.99 -17.89
N LEU A 147 -13.20 16.06 -18.65
CA LEU A 147 -13.23 17.43 -18.13
C LEU A 147 -14.28 17.59 -17.03
N HIS A 148 -15.46 17.01 -17.21
CA HIS A 148 -16.54 17.01 -16.21
C HIS A 148 -16.13 16.22 -14.95
N LEU A 149 -15.55 15.02 -15.11
CA LEU A 149 -15.05 14.21 -13.99
C LEU A 149 -13.91 14.88 -13.22
N ALA A 150 -13.06 15.64 -13.92
CA ALA A 150 -11.99 16.43 -13.34
C ALA A 150 -12.49 17.71 -12.64
N GLY A 151 -13.77 18.07 -12.79
CA GLY A 151 -14.34 19.30 -12.24
C GLY A 151 -13.82 20.58 -12.90
N VAL A 152 -13.24 20.48 -14.10
CA VAL A 152 -12.63 21.62 -14.80
C VAL A 152 -13.70 22.39 -15.54
N LYS A 153 -13.99 23.63 -15.11
CA LYS A 153 -14.86 24.55 -15.85
C LYS A 153 -14.11 25.08 -17.06
N ILE A 154 -14.67 24.88 -18.26
CA ILE A 154 -14.11 25.44 -19.49
C ILE A 154 -14.34 26.95 -19.50
N GLN A 155 -13.37 27.72 -18.99
CA GLN A 155 -13.36 29.16 -19.17
C GLN A 155 -12.74 29.49 -20.53
N ARG A 156 -13.52 30.14 -21.41
CA ARG A 156 -13.09 30.61 -22.74
C ARG A 156 -12.37 31.96 -22.68
N HIS A 157 -11.55 32.22 -21.66
CA HIS A 157 -10.76 33.46 -21.64
C HIS A 157 -9.43 33.21 -22.40
N PRO A 158 -9.12 33.99 -23.45
CA PRO A 158 -7.99 33.72 -24.36
C PRO A 158 -6.61 34.14 -23.83
N GLU A 159 -6.51 34.74 -22.64
CA GLU A 159 -5.21 34.93 -21.99
C GLU A 159 -4.82 33.66 -21.24
N ILE A 160 -4.19 32.76 -21.98
CA ILE A 160 -3.87 31.42 -21.49
C ILE A 160 -2.59 31.47 -20.66
N ASP A 161 -2.74 31.74 -19.37
CA ASP A 161 -1.69 31.49 -18.38
C ASP A 161 -1.22 30.02 -18.48
N LEU A 162 0.09 29.81 -18.58
CA LEU A 162 0.74 28.50 -18.61
C LEU A 162 0.28 27.61 -17.44
N ARG A 163 0.04 28.23 -16.28
CA ARG A 163 -0.51 27.57 -15.09
C ARG A 163 -1.88 26.97 -15.35
N ASN A 164 -2.78 27.68 -16.05
CA ASN A 164 -4.11 27.18 -16.36
C ASN A 164 -4.07 26.03 -17.36
N LYS A 165 -3.19 26.10 -18.37
CA LYS A 165 -2.89 24.98 -19.27
C LYS A 165 -2.42 23.75 -18.49
N PHE A 166 -1.45 23.93 -17.59
CA PHE A 166 -0.92 22.86 -16.75
C PHE A 166 -2.02 22.20 -15.91
N TRP A 167 -2.79 22.97 -15.15
CA TRP A 167 -3.81 22.39 -14.26
C TRP A 167 -4.92 21.70 -15.03
N LYS A 168 -5.28 22.19 -16.22
CA LYS A 168 -6.23 21.52 -17.10
C LYS A 168 -5.70 20.15 -17.55
N ALA A 169 -4.48 20.11 -18.12
CA ALA A 169 -3.85 18.88 -18.56
C ALA A 169 -3.66 17.90 -17.38
N TYR A 170 -3.15 18.39 -16.25
CA TYR A 170 -2.93 17.61 -15.04
C TYR A 170 -4.23 17.02 -14.51
N ALA A 171 -5.30 17.81 -14.34
CA ALA A 171 -6.55 17.34 -13.76
C ALA A 171 -7.22 16.26 -14.62
N VAL A 172 -7.23 16.46 -15.94
CA VAL A 172 -7.71 15.47 -16.92
C VAL A 172 -6.91 14.18 -16.84
N GLN A 173 -5.58 14.28 -16.92
CA GLN A 173 -4.71 13.11 -16.88
C GLN A 173 -4.81 12.38 -15.53
N ASN A 174 -4.99 13.12 -14.44
CA ASN A 174 -5.15 12.55 -13.09
C ASN A 174 -6.41 11.67 -12.94
N VAL A 175 -7.45 11.93 -13.73
CA VAL A 175 -8.69 11.13 -13.76
C VAL A 175 -8.77 10.18 -14.97
N SER A 176 -7.76 10.16 -15.82
CA SER A 176 -7.74 9.26 -16.99
C SER A 176 -7.72 7.77 -16.58
N SER A 177 -8.10 6.89 -17.51
CA SER A 177 -7.91 5.43 -17.43
C SER A 177 -8.38 4.78 -16.12
N HIS A 178 -9.71 4.81 -15.90
CA HIS A 178 -10.35 4.25 -14.71
C HIS A 178 -9.96 2.77 -14.44
N PHE A 179 -9.93 1.94 -15.48
CA PHE A 179 -9.59 0.52 -15.35
C PHE A 179 -8.15 0.31 -14.86
N LEU A 180 -7.18 1.05 -15.42
CA LEU A 180 -5.77 0.93 -15.02
C LEU A 180 -5.57 1.39 -13.57
N ARG A 181 -6.20 2.50 -13.16
CA ARG A 181 -6.18 2.97 -11.76
C ARG A 181 -6.75 1.93 -10.81
N TRP A 182 -7.85 1.30 -11.19
CA TRP A 182 -8.47 0.27 -10.39
C TRP A 182 -7.54 -0.93 -10.21
N THR A 183 -6.87 -1.40 -11.27
CA THR A 183 -5.92 -2.52 -11.15
C THR A 183 -4.78 -2.20 -10.18
N CYS A 184 -4.13 -1.03 -10.30
CA CYS A 184 -3.08 -0.59 -9.37
C CYS A 184 -3.59 -0.53 -7.92
N SER A 185 -4.80 0.00 -7.73
CA SER A 185 -5.43 0.11 -6.40
C SER A 185 -5.64 -1.25 -5.74
N VAL A 186 -6.06 -2.27 -6.51
CA VAL A 186 -6.25 -3.64 -6.02
C VAL A 186 -4.94 -4.24 -5.52
N PHE A 187 -3.84 -4.06 -6.25
CA PHE A 187 -2.51 -4.53 -5.81
C PHE A 187 -2.09 -3.89 -4.49
N TYR A 188 -2.22 -2.56 -4.36
CA TYR A 188 -1.91 -1.87 -3.11
C TYR A 188 -2.81 -2.33 -1.96
N ALA A 189 -4.13 -2.42 -2.20
CA ALA A 189 -5.08 -2.86 -1.19
C ALA A 189 -4.78 -4.27 -0.67
N ALA A 190 -4.52 -5.22 -1.57
CA ALA A 190 -4.13 -6.57 -1.20
C ALA A 190 -2.80 -6.58 -0.42
N GLY A 191 -1.81 -5.79 -0.84
CA GLY A 191 -0.55 -5.63 -0.11
C GLY A 191 -0.75 -5.08 1.30
N PHE A 192 -1.59 -4.05 1.47
CA PHE A 192 -1.91 -3.48 2.78
C PHE A 192 -2.67 -4.44 3.69
N LEU A 193 -3.58 -5.25 3.15
CA LEU A 193 -4.30 -6.26 3.92
C LEU A 193 -3.33 -7.31 4.49
N LEU A 194 -2.41 -7.83 3.67
CA LEU A 194 -1.38 -8.77 4.13
C LEU A 194 -0.44 -8.14 5.15
N LEU A 195 0.03 -6.92 4.89
CA LEU A 195 0.89 -6.21 5.83
C LEU A 195 0.17 -5.94 7.17
N GLY A 196 -1.10 -5.55 7.11
CA GLY A 196 -1.95 -5.35 8.27
C GLY A 196 -2.13 -6.64 9.09
N GLU A 197 -2.34 -7.78 8.43
CA GLU A 197 -2.42 -9.09 9.08
C GLU A 197 -1.11 -9.44 9.82
N ILE A 198 0.04 -9.20 9.18
CA ILE A 198 1.37 -9.44 9.79
C ILE A 198 1.55 -8.56 11.03
N LEU A 199 1.28 -7.26 10.91
CA LEU A 199 1.40 -6.31 12.02
C LEU A 199 0.43 -6.67 13.15
N TYR A 200 -0.80 -7.06 12.83
CA TYR A 200 -1.78 -7.49 13.82
C TYR A 200 -1.31 -8.71 14.60
N LYS A 201 -0.81 -9.75 13.92
CA LYS A 201 -0.25 -10.95 14.57
C LYS A 201 0.97 -10.60 15.44
N GLN A 202 1.85 -9.72 14.96
CA GLN A 202 3.01 -9.27 15.72
C GLN A 202 2.58 -8.53 16.99
N ILE A 203 1.62 -7.62 16.90
CA ILE A 203 1.08 -6.86 18.03
C ILE A 203 0.39 -7.80 19.02
N LEU A 204 -0.46 -8.72 18.55
CA LEU A 204 -1.09 -9.73 19.41
C LEU A 204 -0.07 -10.61 20.13
N TRP A 205 0.96 -11.06 19.42
CA TRP A 205 2.02 -11.88 20.01
C TRP A 205 2.73 -11.11 21.12
N VAL A 206 3.15 -9.86 20.85
CA VAL A 206 3.76 -8.99 21.87
C VAL A 206 2.81 -8.76 23.05
N MET A 207 1.53 -8.50 22.80
CA MET A 207 0.56 -8.33 23.89
C MET A 207 0.35 -9.61 24.69
N SER A 208 0.37 -10.79 24.06
CA SER A 208 0.26 -12.09 24.76
C SER A 208 1.53 -12.47 25.52
N SER A 209 2.71 -12.13 24.99
CA SER A 209 3.97 -12.30 25.71
C SER A 209 4.11 -11.28 26.84
N THR A 210 3.48 -10.11 26.70
CA THR A 210 3.43 -9.07 27.74
C THR A 210 2.26 -9.25 28.70
N SER A 211 1.23 -10.04 28.38
CA SER A 211 0.29 -10.53 29.40
C SER A 211 0.93 -11.64 30.25
N LEU A 212 2.05 -12.21 29.80
CA LEU A 212 3.05 -12.91 30.60
C LEU A 212 3.92 -11.96 31.46
N ASN A 213 3.68 -10.64 31.40
CA ASN A 213 4.10 -9.71 32.46
C ASN A 213 3.12 -9.73 33.65
N SER A 214 2.19 -10.66 33.68
CA SER A 214 1.72 -11.26 34.95
C SER A 214 2.84 -11.98 35.71
N TYR A 215 4.10 -11.95 35.25
CA TYR A 215 5.32 -12.12 36.05
C TYR A 215 5.90 -10.81 36.64
N LEU A 216 5.46 -9.60 36.26
CA LEU A 216 5.62 -8.38 37.11
C LEU A 216 4.87 -8.52 38.44
N HIS A 217 4.01 -9.53 38.56
CA HIS A 217 3.51 -10.07 39.82
C HIS A 217 4.64 -10.53 40.77
N GLN A 218 5.90 -10.65 40.30
CA GLN A 218 7.10 -10.80 41.14
C GLN A 218 7.81 -9.47 41.48
N LEU A 219 7.76 -8.45 40.63
CA LEU A 219 8.51 -7.19 40.83
C LEU A 219 7.74 -6.12 41.63
N VAL A 220 6.40 -6.14 41.61
CA VAL A 220 5.56 -5.16 42.35
C VAL A 220 4.96 -5.77 43.62
N PHE A 221 4.67 -7.07 43.63
CA PHE A 221 3.92 -7.72 44.72
C PHE A 221 4.81 -8.15 45.91
N TRP A 222 6.04 -8.58 45.66
CA TRP A 222 6.99 -9.02 46.72
C TRP A 222 7.57 -7.90 47.60
N PRO A 223 7.89 -6.69 47.08
CA PRO A 223 8.32 -5.57 47.92
C PRO A 223 7.22 -5.06 48.87
N ILE A 224 5.94 -5.12 48.45
CA ILE A 224 4.79 -4.68 49.24
C ILE A 224 4.45 -5.71 50.32
N LEU A 225 4.48 -7.00 50.01
CA LEU A 225 4.31 -8.07 51.00
C LEU A 225 5.46 -8.09 52.03
N GLY A 226 6.71 -7.85 51.59
CA GLY A 226 7.87 -7.73 52.48
C GLY A 226 7.83 -6.48 53.38
N TRP A 227 7.15 -5.42 52.96
CA TRP A 227 6.92 -4.22 53.78
C TRP A 227 5.81 -4.44 54.81
N LEU A 228 4.73 -5.13 54.45
CA LEU A 228 3.64 -5.50 55.38
C LEU A 228 4.05 -6.54 56.43
N ALA A 229 4.90 -7.50 56.07
CA ALA A 229 5.43 -8.50 57.02
C ALA A 229 6.42 -7.93 58.05
N LYS A 230 6.86 -6.67 57.91
CA LYS A 230 7.69 -5.96 58.91
C LYS A 230 6.86 -5.22 59.98
N TRP A 231 5.55 -5.10 59.78
CA TRP A 231 4.62 -4.37 60.66
C TRP A 231 3.68 -5.28 61.47
N LEU A 232 3.78 -6.59 61.26
CA LEU A 232 3.14 -7.67 62.02
C LEU A 232 4.21 -8.41 62.82
#